data_AF-A0A7J4D1E4-F1
#
_entry.id   AF-A0A7J4D1E4-F1
#
_cell.length_a   1.000
_cell.length_b   1.000
_cell.length_c   1.000
_cell.angle_alpha   90.00
_cell.angle_beta   90.00
_cell.angle_gamma   90.00
#
_symmetry.space_group_name_H-M   'P 1'
#
loop_
_entity.id
_entity.type
_entity.pdbx_description
1 polymer ?
#
loop_
_entity_poly.entity_id
_entity_poly.type
_entity_poly.pdbx_seq_one_letter_code
_entity_poly.pdbx_strand_id
1 'polypeptide(L)'
;MKKRYRQQLPDRDPQETVEWIDSIASVIDIKGQERARYLLQTLIREARDRDIAIPLLTNSPYVNTIPPESEPDYPGDEVIERKIRRIIRWNAAMMVSKANQNFSGIGGHISTYASAASLYEVGFHHFFKGKDKGIGDFIYFQGHASPGIYSRAYLEDRLTEDQLDHFRREAFGKGLSSYPHPRLMPDFWEFPTVSMGLGPTNAIYHARFLRYLREREIIDTSESRVWAFVGDGECDEPETLHALHLAHREKLDNLTFVINCNLQRLDGPVRGNGKIIQEL
;
A
#
# COMPACT_ATOMS: atom_id res chain seq x y z
N MET A 1 20.04 -7.77 -28.66
CA MET A 1 19.30 -6.92 -27.71
C MET A 1 18.21 -7.75 -27.04
N LYS A 2 18.20 -7.85 -25.70
CA LYS A 2 17.12 -8.53 -24.95
C LYS A 2 15.82 -7.75 -25.18
N LYS A 3 14.75 -8.42 -25.65
CA LYS A 3 13.41 -7.85 -25.80
C LYS A 3 12.98 -7.24 -24.46
N ARG A 4 12.92 -5.91 -24.38
CA ARG A 4 12.31 -5.20 -23.25
C ARG A 4 10.81 -5.23 -23.46
N TYR A 5 10.06 -5.91 -22.59
CA TYR A 5 8.60 -6.06 -22.60
C TYR A 5 7.83 -4.76 -22.31
N ARG A 6 8.21 -3.63 -22.94
CA ARG A 6 7.46 -2.36 -22.83
C ARG A 6 6.34 -2.22 -23.86
N GLN A 7 6.23 -3.12 -24.84
CA GLN A 7 5.13 -3.17 -25.79
C GLN A 7 4.29 -4.41 -25.55
N GLN A 8 3.16 -4.25 -24.86
CA GLN A 8 2.11 -5.28 -24.78
C GLN A 8 1.13 -5.23 -25.98
N LEU A 9 1.22 -4.18 -26.79
CA LEU A 9 0.54 -4.10 -28.09
C LEU A 9 1.50 -4.59 -29.19
N PRO A 10 1.05 -5.44 -30.13
CA PRO A 10 1.89 -5.87 -31.23
C PRO A 10 2.30 -4.66 -32.08
N ASP A 11 3.61 -4.43 -32.18
CA ASP A 11 4.17 -3.39 -33.04
C ASP A 11 3.91 -3.74 -34.51
N ARG A 12 3.20 -2.85 -35.22
CA ARG A 12 2.80 -3.07 -36.61
C ARG A 12 3.98 -2.90 -37.58
N ASP A 13 4.97 -2.10 -37.21
CA ASP A 13 6.21 -1.92 -37.96
C ASP A 13 7.41 -1.78 -36.99
N PRO A 14 7.99 -2.91 -36.57
CA PRO A 14 9.13 -2.90 -35.67
C PRO A 14 10.37 -2.21 -36.25
N GLN A 15 10.50 -2.14 -37.58
CA GLN A 15 11.65 -1.52 -38.21
C GLN A 15 11.57 0.00 -38.09
N GLU A 16 10.42 0.59 -38.41
CA GLU A 16 10.18 2.02 -38.22
C GLU A 16 10.41 2.43 -36.75
N THR A 17 9.90 1.66 -35.79
CA THR A 17 10.11 1.92 -34.36
C THR A 17 11.59 1.93 -33.98
N VAL A 18 12.39 1.00 -34.52
CA VAL A 18 13.84 0.96 -34.29
C VAL A 18 14.52 2.19 -34.89
N GLU A 19 14.13 2.62 -36.10
CA GLU A 19 14.70 3.81 -36.74
C GLU A 19 14.44 5.09 -35.93
N TRP A 20 13.25 5.24 -35.35
CA TRP A 20 12.95 6.36 -34.44
C TRP A 20 13.77 6.31 -33.14
N ILE A 21 13.97 5.12 -32.57
CA ILE A 21 14.80 4.92 -31.37
C ILE A 21 16.27 5.25 -31.67
N ASP A 22 16.80 4.75 -32.78
CA ASP A 22 18.18 5.01 -33.20
C ASP A 22 18.38 6.49 -33.53
N SER A 23 17.38 7.14 -34.12
CA SER A 23 17.41 8.58 -34.40
C SER A 23 17.56 9.40 -33.12
N ILE A 24 16.76 9.13 -32.07
CA ILE A 24 16.88 9.87 -30.81
C ILE A 24 18.18 9.53 -30.06
N ALA A 25 18.63 8.27 -30.12
CA ALA A 25 19.91 7.87 -29.53
C ALA A 25 21.08 8.63 -30.17
N SER A 26 21.11 8.72 -31.51
CA SER A 26 22.14 9.47 -32.22
C SER A 26 22.14 10.96 -31.85
N VAL A 27 20.96 11.57 -31.63
CA VAL A 27 20.86 12.96 -31.20
C VAL A 27 21.44 13.15 -29.80
N ILE A 28 21.19 12.22 -28.89
CA ILE A 28 21.75 12.26 -27.54
C ILE A 28 23.28 12.17 -27.60
N ASP A 29 23.81 11.24 -28.38
CA ASP A 29 25.24 10.98 -28.48
C ASP A 29 26.01 12.12 -29.18
N ILE A 30 25.44 12.71 -30.24
CA ILE A 30 26.11 13.74 -31.05
C ILE A 30 25.83 15.15 -30.55
N LYS A 31 24.57 15.44 -30.16
CA LYS A 31 24.09 16.81 -29.87
C LYS A 31 23.72 17.03 -28.40
N GLY A 32 23.80 16.00 -27.56
CA GLY A 32 23.59 16.09 -26.13
C GLY A 32 22.11 16.08 -25.68
N GLN A 33 21.93 15.99 -24.37
CA GLN A 33 20.63 15.79 -23.73
C GLN A 33 19.66 16.97 -23.93
N GLU A 34 20.14 18.21 -23.96
CA GLU A 34 19.28 19.38 -24.14
C GLU A 34 18.58 19.37 -25.50
N ARG A 35 19.32 19.04 -26.57
CA ARG A 35 18.74 18.97 -27.91
C ARG A 35 17.73 17.83 -28.03
N ALA A 36 18.03 16.67 -27.44
CA ALA A 36 17.10 15.55 -27.40
C ALA A 36 15.80 15.92 -26.67
N ARG A 37 15.89 16.58 -25.50
CA ARG A 37 14.72 17.08 -24.76
C ARG A 37 13.88 18.05 -25.57
N TYR A 38 14.52 19.00 -26.25
CA TYR A 38 13.83 19.95 -27.14
C TYR A 38 13.07 19.25 -28.27
N LEU A 39 13.70 18.27 -28.93
CA LEU A 39 13.04 17.52 -30.02
C LEU A 39 11.84 16.71 -29.51
N LEU A 40 11.99 16.01 -28.39
CA LEU A 40 10.89 15.25 -27.79
C LEU A 40 9.72 16.17 -27.39
N GLN A 41 10.00 17.31 -26.75
CA GLN A 41 8.95 18.29 -26.42
C GLN A 41 8.27 18.85 -27.67
N THR A 42 9.02 19.08 -28.74
CA THR A 42 8.48 19.55 -30.02
C THR A 42 7.57 18.50 -30.66
N LEU A 43 7.99 17.23 -30.70
CA LEU A 43 7.16 16.14 -31.21
C LEU A 43 5.88 15.94 -30.40
N ILE A 44 5.97 16.04 -29.06
CA ILE A 44 4.80 15.98 -28.17
C ILE A 44 3.83 17.12 -28.47
N ARG A 45 4.33 18.35 -28.68
CA ARG A 45 3.50 19.50 -29.05
C ARG A 45 2.83 19.29 -30.40
N GLU A 46 3.59 18.91 -31.43
CA GLU A 46 3.05 18.62 -32.78
C GLU A 46 1.97 17.53 -32.76
N ALA A 47 2.15 16.50 -31.94
CA ALA A 47 1.15 15.46 -31.75
C ALA A 47 -0.13 16.00 -31.08
N ARG A 48 0.01 16.84 -30.05
CA ARG A 48 -1.14 17.49 -29.40
C ARG A 48 -1.88 18.45 -30.34
N ASP A 49 -1.15 19.21 -31.14
CA ASP A 49 -1.73 20.13 -32.13
C ASP A 49 -2.53 19.39 -33.23
N ARG A 50 -2.30 18.07 -33.37
CA ARG A 50 -3.03 17.18 -34.29
C ARG A 50 -4.02 16.26 -33.57
N ASP A 51 -4.41 16.60 -32.34
CA ASP A 51 -5.35 15.83 -31.51
C ASP A 51 -4.93 14.37 -31.26
N ILE A 52 -3.62 14.08 -31.35
CA ILE A 52 -3.08 12.77 -30.97
C ILE A 52 -2.95 12.75 -29.44
N ALA A 53 -3.80 11.96 -28.79
CA ALA A 53 -3.76 11.79 -27.34
C ALA A 53 -2.45 11.12 -26.89
N ILE A 54 -1.55 11.90 -26.29
CA ILE A 54 -0.35 11.39 -25.62
C ILE A 54 -0.65 11.25 -24.12
N PRO A 55 -0.54 10.05 -23.52
CA PRO A 55 -0.67 9.87 -22.08
C PRO A 55 0.24 10.82 -21.31
N LEU A 56 -0.19 11.27 -20.12
CA LEU A 56 0.66 12.06 -19.24
C LEU A 56 1.98 11.31 -18.98
N LEU A 57 3.11 12.03 -19.04
CA LEU A 57 4.45 11.45 -18.84
C LEU A 57 4.65 10.84 -17.45
N THR A 58 3.75 11.12 -16.51
CA THR A 58 3.73 10.56 -15.16
C THR A 58 3.15 9.15 -15.10
N ASN A 59 2.48 8.69 -16.15
CA ASN A 59 1.72 7.46 -16.14
C ASN A 59 2.48 6.34 -16.84
N SER A 60 2.55 5.18 -16.20
CA SER A 60 3.07 3.95 -16.79
C SER A 60 1.92 3.10 -17.36
N PRO A 61 2.20 2.15 -18.28
CA PRO A 61 1.18 1.21 -18.75
C PRO A 61 0.48 0.49 -17.59
N TYR A 62 -0.79 0.12 -17.76
CA TYR A 62 -1.62 -0.45 -16.70
C TYR A 62 -1.31 -1.93 -16.41
N VAL A 63 -0.06 -2.18 -16.00
CA VAL A 63 0.58 -3.49 -15.83
C VAL A 63 1.55 -3.41 -14.65
N ASN A 64 2.08 -4.56 -14.21
CA ASN A 64 3.04 -4.58 -13.10
C ASN A 64 4.29 -3.77 -13.41
N THR A 65 4.72 -2.93 -12.45
CA THR A 65 5.96 -2.16 -12.55
C THR A 65 7.19 -3.05 -12.56
N ILE A 66 7.18 -4.15 -11.79
CA ILE A 66 8.23 -5.18 -11.78
C ILE A 66 7.83 -6.29 -12.75
N PRO A 67 8.57 -6.52 -13.84
CA PRO A 67 8.28 -7.59 -14.79
C PRO A 67 8.76 -8.96 -14.26
N PRO A 68 8.22 -10.08 -14.76
CA PRO A 68 8.57 -11.43 -14.29
C PRO A 68 10.08 -11.74 -14.34
N GLU A 69 10.80 -11.23 -15.34
CA GLU A 69 12.26 -11.43 -15.45
C GLU A 69 13.09 -10.68 -14.40
N SER A 70 12.49 -9.70 -13.71
CA SER A 70 13.08 -8.95 -12.61
C SER A 70 12.46 -9.31 -11.26
N GLU A 71 11.51 -10.26 -11.24
CA GLU A 71 10.88 -10.75 -10.03
C GLU A 71 11.88 -11.65 -9.28
N PRO A 72 12.18 -11.37 -8.00
CA PRO A 72 13.03 -12.23 -7.20
C PRO A 72 12.30 -13.55 -6.86
N ASP A 73 13.07 -14.59 -6.58
CA ASP A 73 12.51 -15.84 -6.05
C ASP A 73 11.79 -15.58 -4.72
N TYR A 74 10.60 -16.18 -4.57
CA TYR A 74 9.83 -16.04 -3.34
C TYR A 74 10.50 -16.81 -2.19
N PRO A 75 10.77 -16.17 -1.03
CA PRO A 75 11.57 -16.80 0.03
C PRO A 75 10.78 -17.79 0.90
N GLY A 76 9.45 -17.79 0.84
CA GLY A 76 8.57 -18.57 1.71
C GLY A 76 7.97 -19.83 1.09
N ASP A 77 7.28 -20.62 1.91
CA ASP A 77 6.45 -21.75 1.45
C ASP A 77 5.04 -21.27 1.15
N GLU A 78 4.76 -21.02 -0.13
CA GLU A 78 3.45 -20.54 -0.59
C GLU A 78 2.28 -21.47 -0.22
N VAL A 79 2.51 -22.78 -0.06
CA VAL A 79 1.46 -23.75 0.27
C VAL A 79 1.08 -23.60 1.73
N ILE A 80 2.07 -23.50 2.62
CA ILE A 80 1.84 -23.29 4.06
C ILE A 80 1.26 -21.91 4.31
N GLU A 81 1.83 -20.85 3.74
CA GLU A 81 1.36 -19.48 3.92
C GLU A 81 -0.09 -19.31 3.42
N ARG A 82 -0.44 -19.97 2.31
CA ARG A 82 -1.83 -19.98 1.82
C ARG A 82 -2.78 -20.68 2.78
N LYS A 83 -2.36 -21.76 3.45
CA LYS A 83 -3.17 -22.42 4.50
C LYS A 83 -3.37 -21.49 5.70
N ILE A 84 -2.30 -20.89 6.20
CA ILE A 84 -2.36 -19.92 7.31
C ILE A 84 -3.31 -18.77 6.96
N ARG A 85 -3.12 -18.12 5.81
CA ARG A 85 -3.98 -17.03 5.33
C ARG A 85 -5.45 -17.42 5.22
N ARG A 86 -5.77 -18.67 4.85
CA ARG A 86 -7.17 -19.16 4.80
C ARG A 86 -7.77 -19.26 6.20
N ILE A 87 -7.03 -19.77 7.18
CA ILE A 87 -7.47 -19.84 8.57
C ILE A 87 -7.69 -18.43 9.11
N ILE A 88 -6.77 -17.50 8.84
CA ILE A 88 -6.89 -16.11 9.31
C ILE A 88 -8.14 -15.45 8.70
N ARG A 89 -8.37 -15.60 7.40
CA ARG A 89 -9.59 -15.10 6.74
C ARG A 89 -10.86 -15.71 7.33
N TRP A 90 -10.85 -17.01 7.62
CA TRP A 90 -11.99 -17.72 8.21
C TRP A 90 -12.33 -17.16 9.59
N ASN A 91 -11.37 -17.11 10.51
CA ASN A 91 -11.60 -16.62 11.86
C ASN A 91 -12.03 -15.14 11.87
N ALA A 92 -11.47 -14.31 10.98
CA ALA A 92 -11.87 -12.91 10.83
C ALA A 92 -13.34 -12.76 10.40
N ALA A 93 -13.78 -13.54 9.41
CA ALA A 93 -15.17 -13.56 8.98
C ALA A 93 -16.10 -14.09 10.09
N MET A 94 -15.72 -15.20 10.73
CA MET A 94 -16.52 -15.82 11.79
C MET A 94 -16.69 -14.94 13.01
N MET A 95 -15.64 -14.21 13.42
CA MET A 95 -15.71 -13.26 14.53
C MET A 95 -16.75 -12.15 14.26
N VAL A 96 -16.73 -11.55 13.07
CA VAL A 96 -17.71 -10.51 12.69
C VAL A 96 -19.12 -11.11 12.56
N SER A 97 -19.26 -12.28 11.93
CA SER A 97 -20.55 -12.94 11.74
C SER A 97 -21.19 -13.36 13.06
N LYS A 98 -20.43 -14.00 13.97
CA LYS A 98 -20.90 -14.36 15.33
C LYS A 98 -21.35 -13.12 16.11
N ALA A 99 -20.56 -12.04 16.07
CA ALA A 99 -20.89 -10.80 16.76
C ALA A 99 -22.25 -10.26 16.29
N ASN A 100 -22.49 -10.18 14.97
CA ASN A 100 -23.75 -9.66 14.42
C ASN A 100 -24.93 -10.64 14.59
N GLN A 101 -24.67 -11.94 14.66
CA GLN A 101 -25.69 -12.94 14.97
C GLN A 101 -26.20 -12.81 16.41
N ASN A 102 -25.28 -12.60 17.36
CA ASN A 102 -25.62 -12.55 18.78
C ASN A 102 -26.04 -11.15 19.25
N PHE A 103 -25.55 -10.09 18.59
CA PHE A 103 -25.76 -8.70 18.97
C PHE A 103 -26.07 -7.84 17.74
N SER A 104 -27.37 -7.59 17.53
CA SER A 104 -27.83 -6.76 16.41
C SER A 104 -27.23 -5.35 16.46
N GLY A 105 -26.78 -4.85 15.31
CA GLY A 105 -26.24 -3.49 15.15
C GLY A 105 -24.79 -3.30 15.61
N ILE A 106 -24.09 -4.36 16.05
CA ILE A 106 -22.69 -4.25 16.49
C ILE A 106 -21.72 -3.91 15.34
N GLY A 107 -22.06 -4.33 14.12
CA GLY A 107 -21.30 -4.05 12.91
C GLY A 107 -19.98 -4.83 12.80
N GLY A 108 -19.08 -4.34 11.95
CA GLY A 108 -17.81 -4.98 11.62
C GLY A 108 -17.67 -5.22 10.12
N HIS A 109 -16.44 -5.25 9.62
CA HIS A 109 -16.15 -5.33 8.19
C HIS A 109 -15.43 -6.64 7.88
N ILE A 110 -15.90 -7.36 6.86
CA ILE A 110 -15.28 -8.60 6.37
C ILE A 110 -14.46 -8.33 5.11
N SER A 111 -15.02 -7.55 4.18
CA SER A 111 -14.46 -7.36 2.83
C SER A 111 -13.11 -6.64 2.81
N THR A 112 -12.89 -5.66 3.70
CA THR A 112 -11.66 -4.85 3.72
C THR A 112 -10.43 -5.71 3.99
N TYR A 113 -10.44 -6.54 5.04
CA TYR A 113 -9.33 -7.45 5.28
C TYR A 113 -9.26 -8.53 4.20
N ALA A 114 -10.40 -9.03 3.70
CA ALA A 114 -10.39 -10.06 2.65
C ALA A 114 -9.70 -9.61 1.35
N SER A 115 -9.80 -8.33 0.96
CA SER A 115 -9.07 -7.81 -0.20
C SER A 115 -7.57 -7.58 0.10
N ALA A 116 -7.24 -7.10 1.30
CA ALA A 116 -5.86 -6.79 1.69
C ALA A 116 -5.06 -7.96 2.29
N ALA A 117 -5.68 -9.10 2.62
CA ALA A 117 -5.03 -10.12 3.45
C ALA A 117 -3.71 -10.62 2.87
N SER A 118 -3.58 -10.78 1.54
CA SER A 118 -2.31 -11.21 0.96
C SER A 118 -1.19 -10.18 1.19
N LEU A 119 -1.50 -8.87 1.16
CA LEU A 119 -0.53 -7.80 1.43
C LEU A 119 -0.07 -7.84 2.89
N TYR A 120 -1.01 -7.97 3.82
CA TYR A 120 -0.68 -8.09 5.25
C TYR A 120 0.11 -9.36 5.55
N GLU A 121 -0.33 -10.52 5.04
CA GLU A 121 0.33 -11.79 5.36
C GLU A 121 1.76 -11.86 4.80
N VAL A 122 1.99 -11.37 3.57
CA VAL A 122 3.36 -11.23 3.04
C VAL A 122 4.18 -10.28 3.93
N GLY A 123 3.59 -9.17 4.35
CA GLY A 123 4.19 -8.24 5.31
C GLY A 123 4.62 -8.93 6.60
N PHE A 124 3.72 -9.67 7.24
CA PHE A 124 3.99 -10.40 8.48
C PHE A 124 5.03 -11.51 8.33
N HIS A 125 5.04 -12.23 7.21
CA HIS A 125 5.99 -13.34 7.01
C HIS A 125 7.40 -12.86 6.69
N HIS A 126 7.53 -11.77 5.91
CA HIS A 126 8.80 -11.46 5.24
C HIS A 126 9.33 -10.03 5.46
N PHE A 127 8.54 -9.11 6.01
CA PHE A 127 8.93 -7.69 6.09
C PHE A 127 8.86 -7.09 7.48
N PHE A 128 7.75 -7.27 8.19
CA PHE A 128 7.46 -6.54 9.42
C PHE A 128 8.39 -6.97 10.56
N LYS A 129 9.13 -6.01 11.09
CA LYS A 129 10.02 -6.23 12.24
C LYS A 129 9.28 -5.98 13.55
N GLY A 130 9.19 -7.01 14.39
CA GLY A 130 8.70 -6.89 15.77
C GLY A 130 9.69 -6.14 16.69
N LYS A 131 9.26 -5.85 17.91
CA LYS A 131 9.99 -5.00 18.87
C LYS A 131 10.92 -5.76 19.83
N ASP A 132 11.01 -7.08 19.69
CA ASP A 132 11.83 -7.91 20.59
C ASP A 132 13.35 -7.68 20.40
N LYS A 133 13.76 -7.17 19.24
CA LYS A 133 15.17 -6.97 18.86
C LYS A 133 15.52 -5.51 18.56
N GLY A 134 14.72 -4.56 19.04
CA GLY A 134 14.95 -3.13 18.83
C GLY A 134 13.66 -2.33 18.72
N ILE A 135 13.72 -1.20 18.03
CA ILE A 135 12.58 -0.28 17.87
C ILE A 135 11.43 -0.94 17.06
N GLY A 136 11.78 -1.83 16.13
CA GLY A 136 10.83 -2.50 15.23
C GLY A 136 10.30 -1.56 14.13
N ASP A 137 9.33 -2.08 13.38
CA ASP A 137 8.59 -1.31 12.38
C ASP A 137 7.31 -0.71 12.98
N PHE A 138 6.84 0.36 12.35
CA PHE A 138 5.62 1.07 12.74
C PHE A 138 4.57 0.90 11.67
N ILE A 139 3.50 0.15 11.98
CA ILE A 139 2.50 -0.26 10.99
C ILE A 139 1.18 0.43 11.30
N TYR A 140 0.78 1.34 10.43
CA TYR A 140 -0.53 1.99 10.43
C TYR A 140 -1.50 1.07 9.69
N PHE A 141 -2.04 0.09 10.40
CA PHE A 141 -3.06 -0.84 9.88
C PHE A 141 -4.33 -0.09 9.48
N GLN A 142 -4.96 -0.48 8.38
CA GLN A 142 -6.27 0.06 8.02
C GLN A 142 -7.30 -0.31 9.10
N GLY A 143 -8.02 0.67 9.66
CA GLY A 143 -8.88 0.46 10.83
C GLY A 143 -9.90 -0.67 10.63
N HIS A 144 -10.60 -0.67 9.50
CA HIS A 144 -11.61 -1.69 9.16
C HIS A 144 -11.03 -3.09 8.90
N ALA A 145 -9.70 -3.23 8.82
CA ALA A 145 -9.03 -4.52 8.70
C ALA A 145 -8.71 -5.18 10.06
N SER A 146 -9.08 -4.55 11.19
CA SER A 146 -8.85 -5.07 12.55
C SER A 146 -9.26 -6.53 12.76
N PRO A 147 -10.36 -7.06 12.18
CA PRO A 147 -10.73 -8.47 12.38
C PRO A 147 -9.66 -9.46 11.91
N GLY A 148 -8.93 -9.12 10.84
CA GLY A 148 -7.84 -9.96 10.34
C GLY A 148 -6.62 -9.95 11.26
N ILE A 149 -6.31 -8.80 11.85
CA ILE A 149 -5.18 -8.67 12.79
C ILE A 149 -5.45 -9.42 14.08
N TYR A 150 -6.68 -9.35 14.62
CA TYR A 150 -7.07 -10.15 15.77
C TYR A 150 -7.07 -11.65 15.47
N SER A 151 -7.57 -12.03 14.30
CA SER A 151 -7.56 -13.41 13.83
C SER A 151 -6.14 -13.99 13.77
N ARG A 152 -5.18 -13.22 13.25
CA ARG A 152 -3.77 -13.61 13.24
C ARG A 152 -3.21 -13.70 14.67
N ALA A 153 -3.46 -12.69 15.50
CA ALA A 153 -2.99 -12.67 16.89
C ALA A 153 -3.56 -13.82 17.73
N TYR A 154 -4.77 -14.29 17.43
CA TYR A 154 -5.34 -15.51 18.02
C TYR A 154 -4.56 -16.77 17.61
N LEU A 155 -4.19 -16.91 16.33
CA LEU A 155 -3.37 -18.04 15.89
C LEU A 155 -1.93 -18.02 16.44
N GLU A 156 -1.46 -16.85 16.84
CA GLU A 156 -0.17 -16.64 17.50
C GLU A 156 -0.27 -16.72 19.03
N ASP A 157 -1.39 -17.22 19.57
CA ASP A 157 -1.68 -17.37 21.00
C ASP A 157 -1.59 -16.06 21.82
N ARG A 158 -1.72 -14.90 21.17
CA ARG A 158 -1.71 -13.58 21.82
C ARG A 158 -3.11 -13.11 22.24
N LEU A 159 -4.14 -13.71 21.67
CA LEU A 159 -5.54 -13.48 22.01
C LEU A 159 -6.24 -14.82 22.26
N THR A 160 -7.23 -14.81 23.14
CA THR A 160 -8.04 -15.98 23.49
C THR A 160 -9.33 -16.03 22.68
N GLU A 161 -9.94 -17.22 22.59
CA GLU A 161 -11.26 -17.38 21.94
C GLU A 161 -12.33 -16.50 22.60
N ASP A 162 -12.31 -16.40 23.94
CA ASP A 162 -13.22 -15.54 24.70
C ASP A 162 -13.11 -14.07 24.28
N GLN A 163 -11.90 -13.56 24.06
CA GLN A 163 -11.70 -12.19 23.55
C GLN A 163 -12.30 -12.02 22.14
N LEU A 164 -12.13 -13.00 21.26
CA LEU A 164 -12.68 -12.97 19.91
C LEU A 164 -14.22 -12.96 19.93
N ASP A 165 -14.84 -13.78 20.78
CA ASP A 165 -16.30 -13.81 20.95
C ASP A 165 -16.85 -12.51 21.60
N HIS A 166 -15.97 -11.70 22.21
CA HIS A 166 -16.25 -10.36 22.73
C HIS A 166 -15.78 -9.22 21.80
N PHE A 167 -15.59 -9.48 20.51
CA PHE A 167 -15.30 -8.43 19.52
C PHE A 167 -16.36 -7.31 19.56
N ARG A 168 -15.89 -6.05 19.67
CA ARG A 168 -16.69 -4.82 19.85
C ARG A 168 -17.48 -4.74 21.16
N ARG A 169 -17.18 -5.60 22.14
CA ARG A 169 -17.87 -5.64 23.45
C ARG A 169 -16.85 -5.52 24.59
N GLU A 170 -16.42 -4.30 24.87
CA GLU A 170 -15.29 -4.02 25.77
C GLU A 170 -15.65 -3.24 27.04
N ALA A 171 -16.90 -2.78 27.20
CA ALA A 171 -17.29 -1.91 28.32
C ALA A 171 -17.23 -2.61 29.70
N PHE A 172 -17.48 -3.92 29.76
CA PHE A 172 -17.64 -4.67 31.01
C PHE A 172 -16.82 -5.97 31.05
N GLY A 173 -15.84 -6.13 30.17
CA GLY A 173 -15.06 -7.37 30.06
C GLY A 173 -13.83 -7.22 29.17
N LYS A 174 -13.08 -8.31 29.01
CA LYS A 174 -11.89 -8.37 28.15
C LYS A 174 -12.31 -8.57 26.69
N GLY A 175 -12.97 -7.56 26.12
CA GLY A 175 -13.32 -7.53 24.70
C GLY A 175 -12.21 -7.00 23.81
N LEU A 176 -12.49 -6.97 22.51
CA LEU A 176 -11.61 -6.37 21.51
C LEU A 176 -12.23 -5.10 20.95
N SER A 177 -11.44 -4.03 20.86
CA SER A 177 -11.89 -2.77 20.26
C SER A 177 -12.31 -2.95 18.81
N SER A 178 -13.21 -2.09 18.34
CA SER A 178 -13.65 -2.08 16.94
C SER A 178 -12.50 -1.83 15.97
N TYR A 179 -11.58 -0.95 16.34
CA TYR A 179 -10.49 -0.45 15.51
C TYR A 179 -9.21 -0.23 16.35
N PRO A 180 -8.09 0.18 15.73
CA PRO A 180 -6.87 0.51 16.45
C PRO A 180 -7.06 1.66 17.45
N HIS A 181 -7.29 1.32 18.71
CA HIS A 181 -7.50 2.27 19.80
C HIS A 181 -6.52 1.98 20.94
N PRO A 182 -5.32 2.58 20.93
CA PRO A 182 -4.30 2.37 21.97
C PRO A 182 -4.81 2.71 23.38
N ARG A 183 -5.75 3.66 23.50
CA ARG A 183 -6.34 4.01 24.81
C ARG A 183 -7.19 2.88 25.41
N LEU A 184 -7.79 2.04 24.56
CA LEU A 184 -8.68 0.93 24.92
C LEU A 184 -7.90 -0.39 25.02
N MET A 185 -6.90 -0.59 24.14
CA MET A 185 -6.01 -1.75 24.14
C MET A 185 -4.53 -1.31 24.12
N PRO A 186 -3.99 -0.81 25.24
CA PRO A 186 -2.65 -0.20 25.29
C PRO A 186 -1.50 -1.16 25.02
N ASP A 187 -1.70 -2.45 25.27
CA ASP A 187 -0.68 -3.49 25.07
C ASP A 187 -0.83 -4.19 23.70
N PHE A 188 -1.67 -3.65 22.80
CA PHE A 188 -1.92 -4.26 21.48
C PHE A 188 -1.87 -3.25 20.34
N TRP A 189 -2.63 -2.16 20.42
CA TRP A 189 -2.71 -1.17 19.34
C TRP A 189 -1.78 0.01 19.57
N GLU A 190 -1.19 0.51 18.49
CA GLU A 190 -0.21 1.61 18.56
C GLU A 190 -0.69 2.91 17.91
N PHE A 191 -1.33 2.81 16.73
CA PHE A 191 -1.66 3.96 15.91
C PHE A 191 -3.15 3.97 15.55
N PRO A 192 -3.92 5.00 15.93
CA PRO A 192 -5.31 5.13 15.53
C PRO A 192 -5.44 5.58 14.07
N THR A 193 -6.17 4.81 13.27
CA THR A 193 -6.23 4.96 11.80
C THR A 193 -7.65 4.93 11.22
N VAL A 194 -8.68 4.66 12.02
CA VAL A 194 -10.05 4.53 11.47
C VAL A 194 -10.66 5.87 11.05
N SER A 195 -10.20 6.98 11.62
CA SER A 195 -10.47 8.30 11.04
C SER A 195 -9.56 8.45 9.83
N MET A 196 -10.13 8.24 8.64
CA MET A 196 -9.42 8.22 7.37
C MET A 196 -8.62 9.52 7.15
N GLY A 197 -7.50 9.41 6.44
CA GLY A 197 -6.60 10.53 6.15
C GLY A 197 -5.59 10.87 7.26
N LEU A 198 -5.96 10.69 8.53
CA LEU A 198 -5.03 10.94 9.64
C LEU A 198 -3.88 9.93 9.70
N GLY A 199 -4.14 8.66 9.41
CA GLY A 199 -3.14 7.60 9.41
C GLY A 199 -1.98 7.89 8.44
N PRO A 200 -2.26 8.09 7.14
CA PRO A 200 -1.25 8.43 6.13
C PRO A 200 -0.42 9.68 6.47
N THR A 201 -1.07 10.77 6.88
CA THR A 201 -0.33 11.99 7.28
C THR A 201 0.57 11.74 8.49
N ASN A 202 0.06 11.07 9.52
CA ASN A 202 0.86 10.74 10.70
C ASN A 202 2.04 9.84 10.35
N ALA A 203 1.87 8.87 9.45
CA ALA A 203 2.95 8.00 8.98
C ALA A 203 4.09 8.79 8.31
N ILE A 204 3.76 9.79 7.49
CA ILE A 204 4.76 10.67 6.85
C ILE A 204 5.57 11.43 7.92
N TYR A 205 4.90 12.07 8.87
CA TYR A 205 5.58 12.81 9.92
C TYR A 205 6.34 11.90 10.90
N HIS A 206 5.84 10.69 11.15
CA HIS A 206 6.53 9.68 11.95
C HIS A 206 7.82 9.24 11.29
N ALA A 207 7.81 8.92 9.99
CA ALA A 207 9.02 8.56 9.25
C ALA A 207 10.07 9.68 9.28
N ARG A 208 9.63 10.94 9.15
CA ARG A 208 10.48 12.13 9.34
C ARG A 208 11.02 12.24 10.77
N PHE A 209 10.20 11.95 11.77
CA PHE A 209 10.63 12.01 13.17
C PHE A 209 11.70 10.95 13.49
N LEU A 210 11.59 9.74 12.93
CA LEU A 210 12.65 8.73 13.05
C LEU A 210 13.98 9.24 12.46
N ARG A 211 13.92 9.88 11.28
CA ARG A 211 15.10 10.54 10.68
C ARG A 211 15.71 11.58 11.61
N TYR A 212 14.87 12.44 12.19
CA TYR A 212 15.31 13.42 13.18
C TYR A 212 15.97 12.77 14.39
N LEU A 213 15.39 11.72 14.97
CA LEU A 213 15.96 11.03 16.14
C LEU A 213 17.35 10.46 15.84
N ARG A 214 17.52 9.84 14.67
CA ARG A 214 18.80 9.30 14.22
C ARG A 214 19.83 10.39 13.95
N GLU A 215 19.46 11.44 13.22
CA GLU A 215 20.36 12.56 12.89
C GLU A 215 20.76 13.39 14.11
N ARG A 216 19.92 13.37 15.15
CA ARG A 216 20.22 13.99 16.45
C ARG A 216 20.95 13.05 17.41
N GLU A 217 21.31 11.85 16.96
CA GLU A 217 22.03 10.84 17.74
C GLU A 217 21.31 10.47 19.05
N ILE A 218 19.98 10.60 19.10
CA ILE A 218 19.17 10.26 20.28
C ILE A 218 18.99 8.75 20.36
N ILE A 219 18.67 8.12 19.23
CA ILE A 219 18.55 6.66 19.10
C ILE A 219 18.74 6.28 17.63
N ASP A 220 19.37 5.13 17.39
CA ASP A 220 19.51 4.60 16.04
C ASP A 220 18.21 3.98 15.55
N THR A 221 17.58 4.62 14.56
CA THR A 221 16.35 4.15 13.91
C THR A 221 16.60 3.65 12.48
N SER A 222 17.85 3.39 12.09
CA SER A 222 18.23 3.03 10.71
C SER A 222 17.53 1.77 10.20
N GLU A 223 17.24 0.82 11.09
CA GLU A 223 16.60 -0.45 10.77
C GLU A 223 15.06 -0.42 10.83
N SER A 224 14.46 0.70 11.27
CA SER A 224 13.01 0.85 11.43
C SER A 224 12.36 1.48 10.20
N ARG A 225 11.21 0.93 9.81
CA ARG A 225 10.37 1.46 8.73
C ARG A 225 8.99 1.86 9.24
N VAL A 226 8.35 2.76 8.51
CA VAL A 226 6.95 3.16 8.71
C VAL A 226 6.13 2.67 7.53
N TRP A 227 5.09 1.91 7.81
CA TRP A 227 4.17 1.33 6.82
C TRP A 227 2.79 1.96 6.99
N ALA A 228 2.27 2.57 5.93
CA ALA A 228 0.92 3.12 5.90
C ALA A 228 0.02 2.27 4.99
N PHE A 229 -0.94 1.55 5.57
CA PHE A 229 -1.94 0.81 4.81
C PHE A 229 -3.18 1.68 4.59
N VAL A 230 -3.51 1.94 3.33
CA VAL A 230 -4.49 2.94 2.92
C VAL A 230 -5.49 2.31 1.96
N GLY A 231 -6.76 2.69 2.04
CA GLY A 231 -7.73 2.37 0.99
C GLY A 231 -7.65 3.36 -0.17
N ASP A 232 -7.88 2.92 -1.41
CA ASP A 232 -7.99 3.86 -2.54
C ASP A 232 -9.12 4.89 -2.35
N GLY A 233 -10.24 4.51 -1.74
CA GLY A 233 -11.30 5.45 -1.35
C GLY A 233 -10.91 6.44 -0.25
N GLU A 234 -9.98 6.08 0.63
CA GLU A 234 -9.44 6.99 1.67
C GLU A 234 -8.52 8.06 1.04
N CYS A 235 -7.99 7.84 -0.16
CA CYS A 235 -7.20 8.83 -0.89
C CYS A 235 -8.03 10.05 -1.36
N ASP A 236 -9.36 10.02 -1.25
CA ASP A 236 -10.21 11.20 -1.47
C ASP A 236 -10.13 12.20 -0.29
N GLU A 237 -9.69 11.78 0.91
CA GLU A 237 -9.43 12.70 2.02
C GLU A 237 -8.20 13.58 1.71
N PRO A 238 -8.29 14.92 1.80
CA PRO A 238 -7.16 15.80 1.54
C PRO A 238 -5.90 15.44 2.36
N GLU A 239 -6.12 15.01 3.60
CA GLU A 239 -5.12 14.54 4.56
C GLU A 239 -4.33 13.33 4.08
N THR A 240 -4.89 12.49 3.21
CA THR A 240 -4.18 11.29 2.75
C THR A 240 -2.98 11.63 1.88
N LEU A 241 -3.11 12.66 1.02
CA LEU A 241 -2.12 12.96 -0.02
C LEU A 241 -1.37 14.28 0.18
N HIS A 242 -1.87 15.20 1.02
CA HIS A 242 -1.31 16.57 1.09
C HIS A 242 0.19 16.61 1.41
N ALA A 243 0.71 15.65 2.19
CA ALA A 243 2.09 15.66 2.70
C ALA A 243 3.06 14.80 1.86
N LEU A 244 2.65 14.23 0.74
CA LEU A 244 3.54 13.42 -0.10
C LEU A 244 4.76 14.21 -0.60
N HIS A 245 4.58 15.51 -0.88
CA HIS A 245 5.68 16.41 -1.26
C HIS A 245 6.73 16.56 -0.14
N LEU A 246 6.32 16.48 1.14
CA LEU A 246 7.24 16.47 2.28
C LEU A 246 8.08 15.19 2.29
N ALA A 247 7.46 14.04 2.05
CA ALA A 247 8.18 12.76 1.99
C ALA A 247 9.29 12.79 0.93
N HIS A 248 9.02 13.39 -0.24
CA HIS A 248 10.02 13.63 -1.27
C HIS A 248 11.13 14.59 -0.80
N ARG A 249 10.76 15.77 -0.26
CA ARG A 249 11.71 16.81 0.17
C ARG A 249 12.68 16.30 1.24
N GLU A 250 12.18 15.54 2.21
CA GLU A 250 12.95 15.01 3.33
C GLU A 250 13.58 13.64 3.01
N LYS A 251 13.41 13.14 1.77
CA LYS A 251 13.96 11.85 1.29
C LYS A 251 13.64 10.67 2.21
N LEU A 252 12.36 10.51 2.55
CA LEU A 252 11.89 9.50 3.51
C LEU A 252 11.86 8.09 2.88
N ASP A 253 13.03 7.50 2.64
CA ASP A 253 13.19 6.12 2.14
C ASP A 253 12.74 5.03 3.17
N ASN A 254 12.48 5.45 4.42
CA ASN A 254 11.99 4.62 5.52
C ASN A 254 10.45 4.63 5.61
N LEU A 255 9.75 5.28 4.68
CA LEU A 255 8.30 5.28 4.58
C LEU A 255 7.84 4.37 3.42
N THR A 256 6.76 3.62 3.62
CA THR A 256 6.14 2.83 2.56
C THR A 256 4.62 2.93 2.65
N PHE A 257 3.99 3.46 1.61
CA PHE A 257 2.54 3.48 1.46
C PHE A 257 2.11 2.22 0.70
N VAL A 258 1.15 1.50 1.26
CA VAL A 258 0.52 0.32 0.66
C VAL A 258 -0.94 0.66 0.44
N ILE A 259 -1.29 1.05 -0.78
CA ILE A 259 -2.65 1.44 -1.14
C ILE A 259 -3.39 0.22 -1.70
N ASN A 260 -4.44 -0.20 -1.01
CA ASN A 260 -5.31 -1.29 -1.43
C ASN A 260 -6.33 -0.79 -2.46
N CYS A 261 -5.99 -0.90 -3.74
CA CYS A 261 -6.84 -0.47 -4.85
C CYS A 261 -7.83 -1.57 -5.26
N ASN A 262 -8.88 -1.76 -4.46
CA ASN A 262 -10.00 -2.64 -4.82
C ASN A 262 -11.03 -1.95 -5.75
N LEU A 263 -10.77 -0.69 -6.12
CA LEU A 263 -11.54 0.18 -7.00
C LEU A 263 -12.88 0.66 -6.40
N GLN A 264 -13.12 0.40 -5.10
CA GLN A 264 -14.41 0.58 -4.45
C GLN A 264 -14.27 1.29 -3.09
N ARG A 265 -15.22 2.18 -2.81
CA ARG A 265 -15.55 2.70 -1.48
C ARG A 265 -16.87 2.09 -1.01
N LEU A 266 -17.34 2.50 0.17
CA LEU A 266 -18.51 1.90 0.81
C LEU A 266 -19.76 1.89 -0.09
N ASP A 267 -20.03 3.00 -0.78
CA ASP A 267 -21.26 3.19 -1.57
C ASP A 267 -21.05 3.08 -3.09
N GLY A 268 -19.93 2.53 -3.56
CA GLY A 268 -19.68 2.33 -5.00
C GLY A 268 -18.22 2.51 -5.43
N PRO A 269 -17.93 2.60 -6.73
CA PRO A 269 -16.56 2.76 -7.22
C PRO A 269 -15.97 4.13 -6.86
N VAL A 270 -14.65 4.19 -6.64
CA VAL A 270 -13.93 5.45 -6.33
C VAL A 270 -13.93 6.38 -7.56
N ARG A 271 -13.60 5.81 -8.73
CA ARG A 271 -13.61 6.50 -10.03
C ARG A 271 -14.27 5.62 -11.09
N GLY A 272 -15.61 5.61 -11.15
CA GLY A 272 -16.35 4.73 -12.08
C GLY A 272 -16.07 4.97 -13.57
N ASN A 273 -15.87 6.24 -13.97
CA ASN A 273 -15.55 6.64 -15.35
C ASN A 273 -14.05 6.91 -15.57
N GLY A 274 -13.21 6.61 -14.57
CA GLY A 274 -11.77 6.91 -14.57
C GLY A 274 -10.95 5.72 -14.12
N LYS A 275 -9.69 5.97 -13.75
CA LYS A 275 -8.77 4.93 -13.27
C LYS A 275 -8.02 5.45 -12.05
N ILE A 276 -8.50 5.13 -10.85
CA ILE A 276 -7.90 5.61 -9.60
C ILE A 276 -6.40 5.26 -9.48
N ILE A 277 -5.98 4.07 -9.92
CA ILE A 277 -4.56 3.65 -9.91
C ILE A 277 -3.67 4.53 -10.81
N GLN A 278 -4.23 5.21 -11.81
CA GLN A 278 -3.50 6.10 -12.71
C GLN A 278 -3.59 7.58 -12.27
N GLU A 279 -4.50 7.88 -11.35
CA GLU A 279 -4.63 9.18 -10.70
C GLU A 279 -3.64 9.29 -9.53
N LEU A 280 -3.45 8.19 -8.79
CA LEU A 280 -2.43 8.01 -7.76
C LEU A 280 -1.03 7.82 -8.36
#